data_AF-A0A2N0P9H6-F1
#
_entry.id   AF-A0A2N0P9H6-F1
#
_cell.length_a   1.000
_cell.length_b   1.000
_cell.length_c   1.000
_cell.angle_alpha   90.00
_cell.angle_beta   90.00
_cell.angle_gamma   90.00
#
_symmetry.space_group_name_H-M   'P 1'
#
loop_
_entity.id
_entity.type
_entity.pdbx_description
1 polymer ?
#
loop_
_entity_poly.entity_id
_entity_poly.type
_entity_poly.pdbx_seq_one_letter_code
_entity_poly.pdbx_strand_id
1 'polypeptide(L)'
;MDASFNLYMLSSNGPEVYAVNIYKDDKNKDGYVKIDLNTNISLDLLKVLHLRNYIRKEVDIHDINKLKLWKLEGFKLIDIKEQNISTEEEILQKLHEKEMELDEPFSTYFQNELNDKNKSGSSIITIIPATITIAKRKMND
;
A
#
# COMPACT_ATOMS: atom_id res chain seq x y z
N MET A 1 -2.43 -10.34 -14.33
CA MET A 1 -2.61 -9.19 -13.43
C MET A 1 -3.72 -8.36 -14.05
N ASP A 2 -4.77 -8.08 -13.28
CA ASP A 2 -6.01 -7.47 -13.76
C ASP A 2 -6.15 -6.01 -13.33
N ALA A 3 -5.59 -5.69 -12.17
CA ALA A 3 -5.45 -4.36 -11.62
C ALA A 3 -4.18 -4.30 -10.75
N SER A 4 -3.66 -3.09 -10.54
CA SER A 4 -2.51 -2.86 -9.67
C SER A 4 -2.64 -1.48 -9.04
N PHE A 5 -2.32 -1.40 -7.75
CA PHE A 5 -2.26 -0.13 -7.01
C PHE A 5 -0.81 0.19 -6.69
N ASN A 6 -0.41 1.44 -6.90
CA ASN A 6 0.89 1.90 -6.43
C ASN A 6 0.87 2.01 -4.91
N LEU A 7 1.93 1.54 -4.28
CA LEU A 7 2.23 1.75 -2.89
C LEU A 7 3.49 2.62 -2.80
N TYR A 8 3.31 3.86 -2.37
CA TYR A 8 4.38 4.81 -2.11
C TYR A 8 4.88 4.65 -0.68
N MET A 9 6.13 4.24 -0.55
CA MET A 9 6.78 4.02 0.72
C MET A 9 7.81 5.10 0.96
N LEU A 10 7.52 6.00 1.89
CA LEU A 10 8.41 7.10 2.24
C LEU A 10 9.35 6.65 3.37
N SER A 11 10.66 6.77 3.15
CA SER A 11 11.68 6.42 4.15
C SER A 11 12.82 7.43 4.14
N SER A 12 13.70 7.36 5.15
CA SER A 12 14.91 8.18 5.20
C SER A 12 15.86 7.97 4.02
N ASN A 13 15.78 6.81 3.36
CA ASN A 13 16.58 6.48 2.18
C ASN A 13 15.97 7.02 0.88
N GLY A 14 14.88 7.78 0.98
CA GLY A 14 14.07 8.24 -0.14
C GLY A 14 12.81 7.40 -0.34
N PRO A 15 11.93 7.82 -1.25
CA PRO A 15 10.69 7.13 -1.51
C PRO A 15 10.90 5.95 -2.47
N GLU A 16 10.28 4.83 -2.14
CA GLU A 16 10.25 3.61 -2.97
C GLU A 16 8.81 3.34 -3.43
N VAL A 17 8.68 2.68 -4.59
CA VAL A 17 7.37 2.33 -5.16
C VAL A 17 7.26 0.83 -5.25
N TYR A 18 6.21 0.30 -4.64
CA TYR A 18 5.81 -1.08 -4.74
C TYR A 18 4.46 -1.18 -5.45
N ALA A 19 4.14 -2.38 -5.92
CA ALA A 19 2.86 -2.66 -6.57
C ALA A 19 2.06 -3.64 -5.72
N VAL A 20 0.80 -3.29 -5.45
CA VAL A 20 -0.20 -4.22 -4.89
C VAL A 20 -0.98 -4.77 -6.08
N ASN A 21 -0.57 -5.96 -6.52
CA ASN A 21 -1.13 -6.58 -7.72
C ASN A 21 -2.37 -7.41 -7.39
N ILE A 22 -3.45 -7.16 -8.13
CA ILE A 22 -4.67 -7.94 -8.10
C ILE A 22 -4.69 -8.88 -9.31
N TYR A 23 -4.92 -10.15 -9.03
CA TYR A 23 -5.03 -11.22 -10.00
C TYR A 23 -6.46 -11.72 -10.05
N LYS A 24 -6.94 -12.12 -11.22
CA LYS A 24 -8.20 -12.85 -11.38
C LYS A 24 -7.93 -14.20 -12.02
N ASP A 25 -8.70 -15.21 -11.62
CA ASP A 25 -8.74 -16.51 -12.26
C ASP A 25 -10.16 -17.10 -12.17
N ASP A 26 -10.39 -18.26 -12.78
CA ASP A 26 -11.71 -18.89 -12.83
C ASP A 26 -12.29 -19.20 -11.44
N LYS A 27 -11.43 -19.38 -10.42
CA LYS A 27 -11.82 -19.65 -9.04
C LYS A 27 -12.08 -18.36 -8.24
N ASN A 28 -11.41 -17.27 -8.59
CA ASN A 28 -11.48 -15.97 -7.92
C ASN A 28 -11.85 -14.88 -8.92
N LYS A 29 -13.14 -14.84 -9.30
CA LYS A 29 -13.67 -13.88 -10.29
C LYS A 29 -13.59 -12.43 -9.81
N ASP A 30 -13.74 -12.23 -8.50
CA ASP A 30 -13.64 -10.90 -7.86
C ASP A 30 -12.18 -10.46 -7.70
N GLY A 31 -11.27 -11.42 -7.73
CA GLY A 31 -9.83 -11.21 -7.69
C GLY A 31 -9.21 -11.53 -6.33
N TYR A 32 -7.89 -11.58 -6.30
CA TYR A 32 -7.11 -11.89 -5.12
C TYR A 32 -5.75 -11.19 -5.18
N VAL A 33 -5.14 -11.01 -4.01
CA VAL A 33 -3.76 -10.50 -3.87
C VAL A 33 -2.85 -11.63 -3.42
N LYS A 34 -1.65 -11.67 -3.99
CA LYS A 34 -0.57 -12.56 -3.56
C LYS A 34 0.32 -11.81 -2.57
N ILE A 35 0.19 -12.13 -1.29
CA ILE A 35 0.92 -11.46 -0.20
C ILE A 35 2.14 -12.28 0.24
N ASP A 36 2.20 -13.54 -0.15
CA ASP A 36 3.36 -14.41 0.02
C ASP A 36 3.36 -15.46 -1.10
N LEU A 37 4.47 -16.15 -1.30
CA LEU A 37 4.61 -17.25 -2.28
C LEU A 37 3.49 -18.30 -2.16
N ASN A 38 3.01 -18.52 -0.94
CA ASN A 38 2.02 -19.55 -0.63
C ASN A 38 0.66 -19.01 -0.14
N THR A 39 0.47 -17.68 -0.09
CA THR A 39 -0.76 -17.10 0.47
C THR A 39 -1.42 -16.16 -0.52
N ASN A 40 -2.54 -16.64 -1.07
CA ASN A 40 -3.49 -15.85 -1.83
C ASN A 40 -4.61 -15.43 -0.91
N ILE A 41 -4.96 -14.14 -0.90
CA ILE A 41 -6.09 -13.63 -0.15
C ILE A 41 -7.11 -13.08 -1.16
N SER A 42 -8.30 -13.68 -1.17
CA SER A 42 -9.41 -13.19 -1.97
C SER A 42 -9.75 -11.75 -1.60
N LEU A 43 -10.11 -10.94 -2.59
CA LEU A 43 -10.24 -9.49 -2.43
C LEU A 43 -11.32 -9.08 -1.41
N ASP A 44 -12.38 -9.89 -1.29
CA ASP A 44 -13.44 -9.77 -0.30
C ASP A 44 -12.96 -10.00 1.15
N LEU A 45 -11.90 -10.79 1.33
CA LEU A 45 -11.26 -11.07 2.62
C LEU A 45 -10.03 -10.22 2.88
N LEU A 46 -9.61 -9.42 1.89
CA LEU A 46 -8.44 -8.57 2.01
C LEU A 46 -8.73 -7.42 2.97
N LYS A 47 -7.98 -7.35 4.07
CA LYS A 47 -7.99 -6.26 5.05
C LYS A 47 -6.73 -5.41 4.94
N VAL A 48 -6.79 -4.18 5.42
CA VAL A 48 -5.62 -3.28 5.49
C VAL A 48 -4.49 -3.91 6.32
N LEU A 49 -4.80 -4.70 7.37
CA LEU A 49 -3.83 -5.48 8.13
C LEU A 49 -3.00 -6.43 7.25
N HIS A 50 -3.62 -7.09 6.28
CA HIS A 50 -2.92 -7.99 5.37
C HIS A 50 -1.90 -7.22 4.53
N LEU A 51 -2.28 -6.04 4.04
CA LEU A 51 -1.39 -5.15 3.30
C LEU A 51 -0.23 -4.65 4.18
N ARG A 52 -0.50 -4.25 5.42
CA ARG A 52 0.56 -3.85 6.37
C ARG A 52 1.56 -4.98 6.61
N ASN A 53 1.07 -6.20 6.76
CA ASN A 53 1.92 -7.39 6.94
C ASN A 53 2.74 -7.71 5.69
N TYR A 54 2.20 -7.47 4.49
CA TYR A 54 2.93 -7.58 3.23
C TYR A 54 4.15 -6.65 3.23
N ILE A 55 3.93 -5.36 3.51
CA ILE A 55 4.98 -4.34 3.51
C ILE A 55 6.07 -4.66 4.53
N ARG A 56 5.68 -5.15 5.71
CA ARG A 56 6.65 -5.60 6.73
C ARG A 56 7.62 -6.65 6.17
N LYS A 57 7.13 -7.62 5.40
CA LYS A 57 7.96 -8.69 4.83
C LYS A 57 8.90 -8.16 3.75
N GLU A 58 8.44 -7.20 2.94
CA GLU A 58 9.23 -6.59 1.87
C GLU A 58 10.41 -5.76 2.41
N VAL A 59 10.27 -5.17 3.60
CA VAL A 59 11.18 -4.12 4.10
C VAL A 59 11.86 -4.48 5.43
N ASP A 60 11.69 -5.72 5.89
CA ASP A 60 12.19 -6.25 7.18
C ASP A 60 12.01 -5.30 8.36
N ILE A 61 10.78 -4.80 8.53
CA ILE A 61 10.43 -3.85 9.59
C ILE A 61 10.14 -4.62 10.89
N HIS A 62 10.93 -4.36 11.93
CA HIS A 62 10.74 -4.99 13.23
C HIS A 62 9.56 -4.40 14.03
N ASP A 63 9.34 -3.09 13.95
CA ASP A 63 8.28 -2.39 14.68
C ASP A 63 7.09 -2.03 13.77
N ILE A 64 6.35 -3.06 13.34
CA ILE A 64 5.21 -2.93 12.42
C ILE A 64 4.05 -2.10 13.00
N ASN A 65 3.95 -1.96 14.32
CA ASN A 65 2.86 -1.22 14.96
C ASN A 65 2.91 0.28 14.65
N LYS A 66 4.07 0.78 14.19
CA LYS A 66 4.24 2.17 13.73
C LYS A 66 4.00 2.34 12.23
N LEU A 67 3.77 1.26 11.48
CA LEU A 67 3.48 1.33 10.06
C LEU A 67 1.99 1.64 9.88
N LYS A 68 1.74 2.82 9.33
CA LYS A 68 0.41 3.36 9.04
C LYS A 68 0.22 3.50 7.55
N LEU A 69 -1.01 3.34 7.08
CA LEU A 69 -1.34 3.33 5.67
C LEU A 69 -2.44 4.36 5.41
N TRP A 70 -2.31 5.11 4.33
CA TRP A 70 -3.33 6.05 3.86
C TRP A 70 -3.73 5.73 2.43
N LYS A 71 -5.01 5.91 2.11
CA LYS A 71 -5.43 6.04 0.71
C LYS A 71 -4.90 7.38 0.20
N LEU A 72 -4.55 7.42 -1.08
CA LEU A 72 -4.14 8.64 -1.74
C LEU A 72 -4.90 8.75 -3.05
N GLU A 73 -5.73 9.79 -3.21
CA GLU A 73 -6.54 9.97 -4.42
C GLU A 73 -6.02 11.13 -5.28
N GLY A 74 -5.63 10.85 -6.53
CA GLY A 74 -5.25 11.88 -7.49
C GLY A 74 -3.82 12.41 -7.38
N PHE A 75 -3.01 11.90 -6.44
CA PHE A 75 -1.59 12.24 -6.34
C PHE A 75 -0.69 11.13 -6.87
N LYS A 76 0.38 11.54 -7.54
CA LYS A 76 1.49 10.70 -7.97
C LYS A 76 2.71 10.93 -7.09
N LEU A 77 3.69 10.05 -7.23
CA LEU A 77 4.96 10.18 -6.51
C LEU A 77 5.66 11.54 -6.73
N ILE A 78 5.55 12.12 -7.93
CA ILE A 78 6.16 13.43 -8.22
C ILE A 78 5.54 14.54 -7.38
N ASP A 79 4.21 14.53 -7.20
CA ASP A 79 3.50 15.54 -6.40
C ASP A 79 3.92 15.44 -4.92
N ILE A 80 4.10 14.22 -4.42
CA ILE A 80 4.60 13.97 -3.05
C ILE A 80 6.00 14.55 -2.87
N LYS A 81 6.88 14.36 -3.86
CA LYS A 81 8.25 14.88 -3.84
C LYS A 81 8.28 16.40 -3.91
N GLU A 82 7.52 17.01 -4.82
CA GLU A 82 7.47 18.47 -4.98
C GLU A 82 6.92 19.17 -3.73
N GLN A 83 5.97 18.53 -3.04
CA GLN A 83 5.42 19.02 -1.77
C GLN A 83 6.27 18.66 -0.55
N ASN A 84 7.41 17.98 -0.74
CA ASN A 84 8.32 17.53 0.32
C ASN A 84 7.64 16.74 1.44
N ILE A 85 6.66 15.89 1.10
CA ILE A 85 5.91 15.12 2.09
C ILE A 85 6.77 13.95 2.56
N SER A 86 7.01 13.90 3.88
CA SER A 86 7.86 12.90 4.53
C SER A 86 7.38 12.47 5.92
N THR A 87 6.40 13.18 6.48
CA THR A 87 5.88 12.94 7.84
C THR A 87 4.37 12.73 7.86
N GLU A 88 3.86 12.09 8.92
CA GLU A 88 2.42 11.86 9.10
C GLU A 88 1.64 13.17 9.16
N GLU A 89 2.18 14.18 9.86
CA GLU A 89 1.58 15.52 9.94
C GLU A 89 1.40 16.15 8.56
N GLU A 90 2.38 15.96 7.66
CA GLU A 90 2.29 16.47 6.29
C GLU A 90 1.26 15.73 5.45
N ILE A 91 1.07 14.42 5.65
CA ILE A 91 -0.02 13.68 4.99
C ILE A 91 -1.37 14.26 5.44
N LEU A 92 -1.56 14.45 6.74
CA LEU A 92 -2.81 14.99 7.29
C LEU A 92 -3.06 16.44 6.84
N GLN A 93 -2.03 17.27 6.77
CA GLN A 93 -2.15 18.70 6.46
C GLN A 93 -2.16 19.02 4.97
N LYS A 94 -1.36 18.33 4.15
CA LYS A 94 -1.19 18.64 2.73
C LYS A 94 -2.04 17.76 1.82
N LEU A 95 -2.20 16.49 2.18
CA LEU A 95 -2.99 15.54 1.40
C LEU A 95 -4.42 15.41 1.92
N HIS A 96 -4.67 15.81 3.18
CA HIS A 96 -5.97 15.69 3.85
C HIS A 96 -6.51 14.25 3.87
N GLU A 97 -5.62 13.27 3.80
CA GLU A 97 -5.97 11.86 3.76
C GLU A 97 -6.12 11.29 5.17
N LYS A 98 -7.11 10.41 5.36
CA LYS A 98 -7.33 9.73 6.65
C LYS A 98 -6.54 8.41 6.69
N GLU A 99 -5.96 8.10 7.86
CA GLU A 99 -5.36 6.79 8.11
C GLU A 99 -6.40 5.68 7.89
N MET A 100 -5.98 4.61 7.23
CA MET A 100 -6.81 3.43 6.99
C MET A 100 -6.81 2.51 8.22
N GLU A 101 -8.00 2.08 8.64
CA GLU A 101 -8.18 1.17 9.78
C GLU A 101 -7.77 -0.26 9.41
N LEU A 102 -7.00 -0.91 10.29
CA LEU A 102 -6.36 -2.20 9.99
C LEU A 102 -7.34 -3.35 9.82
N ASP A 103 -8.42 -3.34 10.59
CA ASP A 103 -9.45 -4.38 10.59
C ASP A 103 -10.48 -4.20 9.47
N GLU A 104 -10.51 -3.03 8.83
CA GLU A 104 -11.39 -2.74 7.72
C GLU A 104 -10.96 -3.45 6.42
N PRO A 105 -11.95 -3.86 5.60
CA PRO A 105 -11.68 -4.37 4.26
C PRO A 105 -10.97 -3.35 3.38
N PHE A 106 -10.05 -3.82 2.54
CA PHE A 106 -9.40 -3.01 1.51
C PHE A 106 -10.43 -2.39 0.55
N SER A 107 -11.49 -3.14 0.25
CA SER A 107 -12.57 -2.66 -0.61
C SER A 107 -13.27 -1.42 -0.05
N THR A 108 -13.28 -1.18 1.27
CA THR A 108 -13.88 0.03 1.87
C THR A 108 -13.24 1.31 1.32
N TYR A 109 -11.94 1.27 1.03
CA TYR A 109 -11.18 2.44 0.57
C TYR A 109 -11.14 2.53 -0.96
N PHE A 110 -11.11 1.38 -1.65
CA PHE A 110 -10.84 1.30 -3.09
C PHE A 110 -12.03 0.78 -3.92
N GLN A 111 -13.25 0.78 -3.38
CA GLN A 111 -14.43 0.20 -4.06
C GLN A 111 -14.65 0.77 -5.46
N ASN A 112 -14.46 2.09 -5.62
CA ASN A 112 -14.71 2.77 -6.90
C ASN A 112 -13.71 2.32 -7.96
N GLU A 113 -12.44 2.20 -7.58
CA GLU A 113 -11.31 1.80 -8.42
C GLU A 113 -11.36 0.32 -8.76
N LEU A 114 -11.91 -0.50 -7.85
CA LEU A 114 -12.16 -1.91 -8.09
C LEU A 114 -13.33 -2.14 -9.06
N ASN A 115 -14.36 -1.28 -9.01
CA ASN A 115 -15.54 -1.38 -9.87
C ASN A 115 -15.35 -0.75 -11.26
N ASP A 116 -14.54 0.31 -11.37
CA ASP A 116 -14.33 1.06 -12.61
C ASP A 116 -12.84 1.18 -12.93
N LYS A 117 -12.39 0.40 -13.92
CA LYS A 117 -10.99 0.38 -14.38
C LYS A 117 -10.51 1.72 -14.96
N ASN A 118 -11.43 2.63 -15.31
CA ASN A 118 -11.06 3.96 -15.80
C ASN A 118 -10.79 4.97 -14.67
N LYS A 119 -11.10 4.62 -13.41
CA LYS A 119 -10.75 5.39 -12.21
C LYS A 119 -9.38 4.95 -11.67
N SER A 120 -8.35 4.96 -12.50
CA SER A 120 -6.98 4.67 -12.07
C SER A 120 -6.30 5.96 -11.59
N GLY A 121 -6.65 6.41 -10.40
CA GLY A 121 -6.02 7.60 -9.78
C GLY A 121 -5.51 7.36 -8.37
N SER A 122 -5.92 6.26 -7.74
CA SER A 122 -5.69 6.04 -6.32
C SER A 122 -4.47 5.17 -6.08
N SER A 123 -3.69 5.57 -5.09
CA SER A 123 -2.50 4.89 -4.61
C SER A 123 -2.61 4.69 -3.10
N ILE A 124 -1.68 3.94 -2.53
CA ILE A 124 -1.50 3.82 -1.10
C ILE A 124 -0.21 4.54 -0.74
N ILE A 125 -0.19 5.24 0.38
CA ILE A 125 1.03 5.82 0.92
C ILE A 125 1.29 5.31 2.33
N THR A 126 2.56 5.08 2.66
CA THR A 126 3.03 4.69 3.98
C THR A 126 4.34 5.41 4.29
N ILE A 127 4.58 5.69 5.57
CA ILE A 127 5.84 6.23 6.06
C ILE A 127 6.55 5.17 6.89
N ILE A 128 7.84 5.00 6.67
CA ILE A 128 8.74 4.26 7.56
C ILE A 128 9.44 5.28 8.46
N PRO A 129 9.07 5.36 9.74
CA PRO A 129 9.75 6.20 10.70
C PRO A 129 11.27 5.94 10.72
N ALA A 130 12.07 7.00 10.84
CA ALA A 130 13.53 6.90 10.88
C ALA A 130 14.07 6.03 12.03
N THR A 131 13.26 5.77 13.06
CA THR A 131 13.59 4.85 14.17
C THR A 131 13.53 3.38 13.78
N ILE A 132 13.02 3.05 12.58
CA ILE A 132 12.89 1.68 12.09
C ILE A 132 14.16 1.31 11.32
N THR A 133 14.84 0.26 11.75
CA THR A 133 15.91 -0.36 10.98
C THR A 133 15.31 -1.11 9.81
N ILE A 134 15.68 -0.71 8.58
CA ILE A 134 15.31 -1.40 7.34
C ILE A 134 16.48 -2.31 6.95
N ALA A 135 16.27 -3.62 6.88
CA ALA A 135 17.21 -4.53 6.22
C ALA A 135 16.65 -4.90 4.84
N LYS A 136 17.30 -4.41 3.77
CA LYS A 136 16.90 -4.80 2.40
C LYS A 136 17.20 -6.27 2.18
N ARG A 137 16.18 -7.11 1.96
CA ARG A 137 16.40 -8.45 1.43
C ARG A 137 16.89 -8.33 -0.02
N LYS A 138 18.09 -8.84 -0.31
CA LYS A 138 18.51 -9.14 -1.67
C LYS A 138 17.70 -10.35 -2.13
N MET A 139 16.77 -10.16 -3.07
CA MET A 139 16.22 -11.27 -3.83
C MET A 139 17.32 -11.77 -4.78
N ASN A 140 17.73 -13.01 -4.61
CA ASN A 140 18.25 -13.79 -5.71
C ASN A 140 17.02 -14.25 -6.51
N ASP A 141 16.99 -13.91 -7.80
CA ASP A 141 16.08 -14.50 -8.81
C ASP A 141 16.16 -16.03 -8.81
#